data_AF-A0A2J8M2K5-F1
#
_entry.id   AF-A0A2J8M2K5-F1
#
_cell.length_a   1.000
_cell.length_b   1.000
_cell.length_c   1.000
_cell.angle_alpha   90.00
_cell.angle_beta   90.00
_cell.angle_gamma   90.00
#
_symmetry.space_group_name_H-M   'P 1'
#
loop_
_entity.id
_entity.type
_entity.pdbx_description
1 polymer ?
#
loop_
_entity_poly.entity_id
_entity_poly.type
_entity_poly.pdbx_seq_one_letter_code
_entity_poly.pdbx_strand_id
1 'polypeptide(L)'
;MYVTTLPVPGMHFQCAPKLNGDSQAKVQRILRLISGGGLSITGSHILCGDFLFSGHTVTLTLTYLFIKEYSPRHFWWYHLICWLLSAAGIICILVAHEHYTIDVIIAYYITTRLFWWYHSMANEK
;
A
#
# COMPACT_ATOMS: atom_id res chain seq x y z
N MET A 1 -18.45 12.09 -8.50
CA MET A 1 -17.55 12.29 -7.36
C MET A 1 -17.35 10.94 -6.66
N TYR A 2 -16.71 9.98 -7.33
CA TYR A 2 -16.49 8.60 -6.82
C TYR A 2 -15.00 8.29 -6.64
N VAL A 3 -14.13 9.17 -7.12
CA VAL A 3 -12.68 8.94 -7.20
C VAL A 3 -11.95 9.45 -5.96
N THR A 4 -12.51 10.45 -5.29
CA THR A 4 -11.89 11.19 -4.17
C THR A 4 -12.82 11.39 -2.98
N THR A 5 -13.86 10.57 -2.81
CA THR A 5 -14.69 10.59 -1.59
C THR A 5 -14.10 9.64 -0.56
N LEU A 6 -13.59 10.21 0.55
CA LEU A 6 -13.10 9.40 1.67
C LEU A 6 -14.31 8.58 2.14
N PRO A 7 -14.14 7.29 2.46
CA PRO A 7 -15.15 6.57 3.22
C PRO A 7 -15.51 7.43 4.43
N VAL A 8 -16.78 7.41 4.83
CA VAL A 8 -17.30 8.14 5.99
C VAL A 8 -16.25 8.06 7.12
N PRO A 9 -15.78 9.20 7.68
CA PRO A 9 -14.74 9.18 8.70
C PRO A 9 -15.17 8.20 9.78
N GLY A 10 -14.36 7.16 9.98
CA GLY A 10 -14.71 6.07 10.88
C GLY A 10 -15.00 6.63 12.27
N MET A 11 -16.27 6.65 12.67
CA MET A 11 -16.71 7.17 13.98
C MET A 11 -16.08 6.41 15.16
N HIS A 12 -15.46 5.26 14.87
CA HIS A 12 -14.77 4.39 15.80
C HIS A 12 -13.28 4.70 15.96
N PHE A 13 -12.71 5.63 15.19
CA PHE A 13 -11.27 5.92 15.21
C PHE A 13 -10.97 7.20 16.01
N GLN A 14 -10.50 7.04 17.25
CA GLN A 14 -10.09 8.19 18.07
C GLN A 14 -8.66 8.59 17.76
N CYS A 15 -8.51 9.75 17.12
CA CYS A 15 -7.20 10.28 16.75
C CYS A 15 -6.55 11.05 17.89
N ALA A 16 -5.23 10.92 18.00
CA ALA A 16 -4.44 11.65 18.95
C ALA A 16 -4.39 13.17 18.61
N PRO A 17 -4.35 14.05 19.62
CA PRO A 17 -4.27 15.49 19.39
C PRO A 17 -2.97 15.88 18.68
N LYS A 18 -3.01 17.00 17.93
CA LYS A 18 -1.83 17.55 17.24
C LYS A 18 -0.75 17.92 18.25
N LEU A 19 0.50 17.54 17.97
CA LEU A 19 1.67 17.98 18.76
C LEU A 19 2.24 19.27 18.18
N ASN A 20 2.19 20.34 18.97
CA ASN A 20 2.81 21.62 18.64
C ASN A 20 4.14 21.73 19.38
N GLY A 21 5.24 21.96 18.66
CA GLY A 21 6.56 22.27 19.23
C GLY A 21 7.41 21.12 19.75
N ASP A 22 6.83 19.99 20.18
CA ASP A 22 7.61 18.87 20.73
C ASP A 22 8.07 17.87 19.66
N SER A 23 9.36 17.91 19.31
CA SER A 23 9.98 17.03 18.32
C SER A 23 10.22 15.62 18.83
N GLN A 24 10.52 15.43 20.13
CA GLN A 24 10.79 14.11 20.69
C GLN A 24 9.52 13.26 20.74
N ALA A 25 8.41 13.86 21.18
CA ALA A 25 7.14 13.15 21.22
C ALA A 25 6.58 12.87 19.81
N LYS A 26 6.94 13.66 18.79
CA LYS A 26 6.68 13.33 17.37
C LYS A 26 7.44 12.08 16.94
N VAL A 27 8.74 12.00 17.22
CA VAL A 27 9.57 10.83 16.88
C VAL A 27 9.04 9.58 17.58
N GLN A 28 8.64 9.68 18.85
CA GLN A 28 8.07 8.55 19.59
C GLN A 28 6.77 8.03 18.95
N ARG A 29 5.91 8.92 18.45
CA ARG A 29 4.69 8.51 17.72
C ARG A 29 5.02 7.82 16.40
N ILE A 30 6.01 8.32 15.66
CA ILE A 30 6.47 7.68 14.40
C ILE A 30 7.03 6.29 14.69
N LEU A 31 7.87 6.13 15.71
CA LEU A 31 8.44 4.84 16.09
C LEU A 31 7.36 3.83 16.51
N ARG A 32 6.36 4.26 17.27
CA ARG A 32 5.21 3.40 17.63
C ARG A 32 4.43 2.96 16.38
N LEU A 33 4.19 3.86 15.44
CA LEU A 33 3.52 3.53 14.18
C LEU A 33 4.31 2.49 13.38
N ILE A 34 5.63 2.68 13.23
CA ILE A 34 6.53 1.76 12.53
C ILE A 34 6.55 0.40 13.22
N SER A 35 6.65 0.35 14.56
CA SER A 35 6.65 -0.91 15.31
C SER A 35 5.37 -1.73 15.15
N GLY A 36 4.26 -1.08 14.81
CA GLY A 36 2.98 -1.74 14.52
C GLY A 36 2.84 -2.29 13.10
N GLY A 37 3.87 -2.11 12.25
CA GLY A 37 3.89 -2.66 10.89
C GLY A 37 2.80 -2.11 9.96
N GLY A 38 2.17 -0.98 10.32
CA GLY A 38 1.06 -0.42 9.54
C GLY A 38 -0.28 -1.15 9.69
N LEU A 39 -0.42 -2.08 10.66
CA LEU A 39 -1.72 -2.67 10.98
C LEU A 39 -2.51 -1.79 11.94
N SER A 40 -3.82 -1.64 11.68
CA SER A 40 -4.75 -0.92 12.58
C SER A 40 -5.11 -1.72 13.83
N ILE A 41 -4.93 -3.05 13.81
CA ILE A 41 -5.31 -3.98 14.89
C ILE A 41 -4.42 -3.83 16.14
N THR A 42 -3.17 -3.44 15.97
CA THR A 42 -2.19 -3.25 17.06
C THR A 42 -2.41 -1.97 17.87
N GLY A 43 -3.41 -1.15 17.54
CA GLY A 43 -3.69 0.12 18.23
C GLY A 43 -2.59 1.19 18.06
N SER A 44 -1.59 0.91 17.22
CA SER A 44 -0.47 1.80 16.90
C SER A 44 -0.85 2.90 15.92
N HIS A 45 -1.93 2.73 15.17
CA HIS A 45 -2.46 3.73 14.26
C HIS A 45 -3.29 4.73 15.08
N ILE A 46 -2.68 5.85 15.48
CA ILE A 46 -3.33 6.91 16.29
C ILE A 46 -3.42 8.25 15.55
N LEU A 47 -2.93 8.30 14.30
CA LEU A 47 -2.89 9.51 13.48
C LEU A 47 -4.09 9.54 12.52
N CYS A 48 -4.84 10.64 12.55
CA CYS A 48 -5.79 11.01 11.51
C CYS A 48 -5.01 11.60 10.33
N GLY A 49 -4.57 10.76 9.40
CA GLY A 49 -3.99 11.19 8.13
C GLY A 49 -4.93 10.91 6.97
N ASP A 50 -4.79 11.66 5.89
CA ASP A 50 -5.43 11.30 4.62
C ASP A 50 -4.74 10.04 4.09
N PHE A 51 -5.50 8.95 3.93
CA PHE A 51 -5.04 7.62 3.52
C PHE A 51 -4.58 7.56 2.05
N LEU A 52 -3.87 8.57 1.55
CA LEU A 52 -3.61 8.80 0.13
C LEU A 52 -2.72 7.74 -0.55
N PHE A 53 -2.17 6.76 0.19
CA PHE A 53 -1.27 5.75 -0.37
C PHE A 53 -1.54 4.34 0.18
N SER A 54 -1.89 3.42 -0.72
CA SER A 54 -2.20 2.02 -0.37
C SER A 54 -0.95 1.14 -0.40
N GLY A 55 -0.32 0.95 0.77
CA GLY A 55 0.83 0.04 0.92
C GLY A 55 0.52 -1.41 0.55
N HIS A 56 -0.70 -1.90 0.81
CA HIS A 56 -1.13 -3.24 0.44
C HIS A 56 -1.11 -3.45 -1.08
N THR A 57 -1.60 -2.46 -1.85
CA THR A 57 -1.56 -2.49 -3.31
C THR A 57 -0.13 -2.53 -3.82
N VAL A 58 0.77 -1.75 -3.24
CA VAL A 58 2.21 -1.76 -3.59
C VAL A 58 2.81 -3.13 -3.34
N THR A 59 2.63 -3.71 -2.15
CA THR A 59 3.19 -5.03 -1.82
C THR A 59 2.67 -6.11 -2.77
N LEU A 60 1.36 -6.20 -2.99
CA LEU A 60 0.76 -7.21 -3.86
C LEU A 60 1.22 -7.10 -5.32
N THR A 61 1.34 -5.88 -5.84
CA THR A 61 1.76 -5.63 -7.22
C THR A 61 3.26 -5.88 -7.39
N LEU A 62 4.08 -5.39 -6.46
CA LEU A 62 5.53 -5.57 -6.48
C LEU A 62 5.91 -7.04 -6.34
N THR A 63 5.30 -7.78 -5.40
CA THR A 63 5.53 -9.21 -5.23
C THR A 63 5.20 -9.99 -6.50
N TYR A 64 4.09 -9.67 -7.18
CA TYR A 64 3.77 -10.30 -8.47
C TYR A 64 4.82 -10.00 -9.55
N LEU A 65 5.26 -8.73 -9.68
CA LEU A 65 6.28 -8.34 -10.66
C LEU A 65 7.61 -9.06 -10.42
N PHE A 66 8.05 -9.15 -9.17
CA PHE A 66 9.26 -9.91 -8.80
C PHE A 66 9.11 -11.40 -9.15
N ILE A 67 7.99 -12.02 -8.81
CA ILE A 67 7.74 -13.42 -9.16
C ILE A 67 7.82 -13.60 -10.67
N LYS A 68 7.20 -12.72 -11.45
CA LYS A 68 7.19 -12.82 -12.91
C LYS A 68 8.59 -12.65 -13.53
N GLU A 69 9.39 -11.71 -13.03
CA GLU A 69 10.70 -11.38 -13.59
C GLU A 69 11.75 -12.45 -13.29
N TYR A 70 11.79 -12.95 -12.05
CA TYR A 70 12.83 -13.87 -11.59
C TYR A 70 12.47 -15.36 -11.71
N SER A 71 11.23 -15.70 -12.04
CA SER A 71 10.78 -17.09 -12.18
C SER A 71 10.89 -17.60 -13.63
N PRO A 72 11.23 -18.90 -13.86
CA PRO A 72 11.32 -19.47 -15.19
C PRO A 72 9.99 -19.40 -15.96
N ARG A 73 10.04 -19.05 -17.25
CA ARG A 73 8.86 -18.89 -18.12
C ARG A 73 7.99 -20.14 -18.28
N HIS A 74 8.53 -21.33 -17.99
CA HIS A 74 7.80 -22.59 -18.08
C HIS A 74 6.73 -22.73 -16.97
N PHE A 75 6.85 -21.98 -15.86
CA PHE A 75 5.88 -21.98 -14.76
C PHE A 75 4.70 -21.01 -14.99
N TRP A 76 4.16 -20.98 -16.20
CA TRP A 76 3.08 -20.04 -16.56
C TRP A 76 1.82 -20.18 -15.69
N TRP A 77 1.45 -21.42 -15.29
CA TRP A 77 0.35 -21.66 -14.36
C TRP A 77 0.55 -20.99 -13.00
N TYR A 78 1.78 -21.02 -12.49
CA TYR A 78 2.13 -20.35 -11.23
C TYR A 78 2.02 -18.83 -11.39
N HIS A 79 2.51 -18.27 -12.50
CA HIS A 79 2.36 -16.84 -12.79
C HIS A 79 0.90 -16.42 -12.91
N LEU A 80 0.04 -17.26 -13.50
CA LEU A 80 -1.40 -17.02 -13.60
C LEU A 80 -2.05 -17.02 -12.21
N ILE A 81 -1.73 -17.99 -11.36
CA ILE A 81 -2.26 -18.05 -9.98
C ILE A 81 -1.83 -16.82 -9.18
N CYS A 82 -0.54 -16.45 -9.24
CA CYS A 82 -0.05 -15.25 -8.55
C CYS A 82 -0.68 -13.96 -9.08
N TRP A 83 -0.92 -13.89 -10.39
CA TRP A 83 -1.63 -12.76 -10.99
C TRP A 83 -3.08 -12.67 -10.50
N LEU A 84 -3.81 -13.80 -10.50
CA LEU A 84 -5.19 -13.86 -10.00
C LEU A 84 -5.26 -13.50 -8.51
N LEU A 85 -4.33 -13.98 -7.69
CA LEU A 85 -4.27 -13.66 -6.27
C LEU A 85 -4.01 -12.17 -6.02
N SER A 86 -3.09 -11.57 -6.77
CA SER A 86 -2.81 -10.13 -6.70
C SER A 86 -4.02 -9.30 -7.12
N ALA A 87 -4.66 -9.67 -8.24
CA ALA A 87 -5.88 -9.00 -8.73
C ALA A 87 -7.04 -9.14 -7.74
N ALA A 88 -7.27 -10.33 -7.19
CA ALA A 88 -8.29 -10.57 -6.18
C ALA A 88 -8.02 -9.74 -4.92
N GLY A 89 -6.77 -9.67 -4.46
CA GLY A 89 -6.39 -8.82 -3.33
C GLY A 89 -6.71 -7.34 -3.55
N ILE A 90 -6.40 -6.80 -4.74
CA ILE A 90 -6.74 -5.42 -5.10
C ILE A 90 -8.25 -5.19 -5.13
N ILE A 91 -9.02 -6.13 -5.69
CA ILE A 91 -10.49 -6.06 -5.70
C ILE A 91 -11.04 -6.08 -4.26
N CYS A 92 -10.55 -6.97 -3.40
CA CYS A 92 -10.95 -7.02 -2.00
C CYS A 92 -10.65 -5.71 -1.26
N ILE A 93 -9.52 -5.07 -1.54
CA ILE A 93 -9.17 -3.75 -0.97
C ILE A 93 -10.17 -2.68 -1.41
N LEU A 94 -10.55 -2.68 -2.69
CA LEU A 94 -11.56 -1.75 -3.21
C LEU A 94 -12.94 -2.01 -2.60
N VAL A 95 -13.35 -3.28 -2.44
CA VAL A 95 -14.63 -3.69 -1.85
C VAL A 95 -14.68 -3.42 -0.34
N ALA A 96 -13.55 -3.51 0.35
CA ALA A 96 -13.45 -3.14 1.76
C ALA A 96 -13.71 -1.65 1.99
N HIS A 97 -13.66 -0.82 0.93
CA HIS A 97 -13.85 0.63 1.01
C HIS A 97 -12.90 1.28 2.05
N GLU A 98 -11.74 0.69 2.33
CA GLU A 98 -10.77 1.26 3.29
C GLU A 98 -9.82 2.26 2.61
N HIS A 99 -9.74 2.23 1.27
CA HIS A 99 -8.86 3.08 0.46
C HIS A 99 -9.62 3.70 -0.71
N TYR A 100 -9.17 4.87 -1.17
CA TYR A 100 -9.72 5.46 -2.37
C TYR A 100 -9.30 4.65 -3.60
N THR A 101 -10.18 4.58 -4.60
CA THR A 101 -9.83 3.98 -5.90
C THR A 101 -8.63 4.69 -6.52
N ILE A 102 -8.49 6.01 -6.29
CA ILE A 102 -7.33 6.76 -6.78
C ILE A 102 -6.02 6.32 -6.13
N ASP A 103 -6.01 5.96 -4.85
CA ASP A 103 -4.79 5.49 -4.15
C ASP A 103 -4.28 4.20 -4.76
N VAL A 104 -5.20 3.30 -5.13
CA VAL A 104 -4.89 2.02 -5.79
C VAL A 104 -4.31 2.26 -7.18
N ILE A 105 -4.91 3.17 -7.96
CA ILE A 105 -4.44 3.51 -9.31
C ILE A 105 -3.05 4.16 -9.25
N ILE A 106 -2.84 5.12 -8.35
CA ILE A 106 -1.56 5.81 -8.18
C ILE A 106 -0.50 4.82 -7.70
N ALA A 107 -0.81 3.99 -6.69
CA ALA A 107 0.10 2.96 -6.19
C ALA A 107 0.53 2.01 -7.30
N TYR A 108 -0.43 1.45 -8.06
CA TYR A 108 -0.14 0.58 -9.19
C TYR A 108 0.75 1.26 -10.24
N TYR A 109 0.43 2.51 -10.61
CA TYR A 109 1.17 3.25 -11.63
C TYR A 109 2.62 3.51 -11.20
N ILE A 110 2.83 4.02 -9.98
CA ILE A 110 4.17 4.32 -9.47
C ILE A 110 4.99 3.03 -9.32
N THR A 111 4.42 1.98 -8.72
CA THR A 111 5.14 0.72 -8.47
C THR A 111 5.58 0.06 -9.77
N THR A 112 4.68 -0.03 -10.76
CA THR A 112 5.03 -0.62 -12.06
C THR A 112 6.11 0.19 -12.79
N ARG A 113 5.98 1.53 -12.84
CA ARG A 113 6.96 2.40 -13.51
C ARG A 113 8.33 2.31 -12.88
N LEU A 114 8.41 2.37 -11.55
CA LEU A 114 9.68 2.24 -10.83
C LEU A 114 10.33 0.89 -11.07
N PHE A 115 9.56 -0.20 -11.03
CA PHE A 115 10.07 -1.55 -11.28
C PHE A 115 10.69 -1.67 -12.68
N TRP A 116 9.97 -1.21 -13.71
CA TRP A 116 10.46 -1.30 -15.08
C TRP A 116 11.64 -0.37 -15.33
N TRP A 117 11.63 0.88 -14.85
CA TRP A 117 12.78 1.76 -14.98
C TRP A 117 14.03 1.20 -14.32
N TYR A 118 13.90 0.64 -13.12
CA TYR A 118 15.02 -0.02 -12.44
C TYR A 118 15.58 -1.17 -13.29
N HIS A 119 14.72 -2.06 -13.79
CA HIS A 119 15.18 -3.20 -14.60
C HIS A 119 15.71 -2.75 -15.96
N SER A 120 15.17 -1.71 -16.58
CA SER A 120 15.73 -1.13 -17.81
C SER A 120 17.14 -0.60 -17.58
N MET A 121 17.37 0.20 -16.53
CA MET A 121 18.71 0.72 -16.21
C MET A 121 19.69 -0.39 -15.81
N ALA A 122 19.23 -1.40 -15.07
CA ALA A 122 20.08 -2.51 -14.63
C ALA A 122 20.42 -3.50 -15.76
N ASN A 123 19.60 -3.55 -16.82
CA ASN A 123 19.77 -4.46 -17.94
C ASN A 123 20.38 -3.77 -19.17
N GLU A 124 20.68 -2.48 -19.10
CA GLU A 124 21.62 -1.81 -20.02
C GLU A 124 23.04 -2.33 -19.72
N LYS A 125 23.50 -3.24 -20.60
CA LYS A 125 24.91 -3.63 -20.75
C LYS A 125 25.52 -2.90 -21.94
#